data_AF-A0A1Y2MF51-F1
#
_entry.id   AF-A0A1Y2MF51-F1
#
_cell.length_a   1.000
_cell.length_b   1.000
_cell.length_c   1.000
_cell.angle_alpha   90.00
_cell.angle_beta   90.00
_cell.angle_gamma   90.00
#
_symmetry.space_group_name_H-M   'P 1'
#
loop_
_entity.id
_entity.type
_entity.pdbx_description
1 polymer ?
#
loop_
_entity_poly.entity_id
_entity_poly.type
_entity_poly.pdbx_seq_one_letter_code
_entity_poly.pdbx_strand_id
1 'polypeptide(L)'
;MATDEQYGATLSGQVSALISHGPDASDAAVKSLRALLGKFTTTPDSDPSVQALQQLATVVGTQKIWQEPFRKAGLLDYVLQYLGDVSVPLALRKQYLRTIGNCVADNDTNREVATKDISKIVDCLPSEDLTVVALAVLFNLCNDYDPAKAAAAVIRLDFTLSGYLAGHRIPDAALDYATELLNWTTEKLTAAQFNDDVSLDTFSDIVKVALDYDEDHYHEYIAILVHYLQDPEFQAKVATPELLGDLITLMFDFESRLTVEEVDAVFEELAISKTTEKTTPESANVLLAAQLIGNISAVSATDSFAQNFNVRSQVIETIRAKLNTTPSPSTIAACVMLGNLAMSDEVCIGMVKNMELHLPLVCILSSNDKPALLYAAAGFMRHLTFPDRNRAPLGDAGLLYICTALLKQRDAAVRGEAAAIIGKLVTGNLHNITKVVCEKVGETVSPDAYPVSGIEVSSELTILHQIVEQALAPAGPLPSTAMKNPTIELSRSIVTILRFLGRTSTEDDVDAIREQVLNVPLVIRPLAKLVRQRFYADARTEGLLGLGLTAQTAHGAKLVIEELKEDVGLLEAIKDFAEGNDGGAEQQTASSSGRDYQNAVVLLQALQNNWYEEADSPLRDEIRSLQEVLGRLMIQ
;
A
#
# COMPACT_ATOMS: atom_id res chain seq x y z
N MET A 1 55.02 -67.46 -32.78
CA MET A 1 55.04 -67.02 -31.37
C MET A 1 54.49 -65.61 -31.36
N ALA A 2 53.19 -65.51 -31.08
CA ALA A 2 52.49 -64.25 -30.89
C ALA A 2 52.71 -63.82 -29.43
N THR A 3 53.17 -62.59 -29.24
CA THR A 3 53.27 -61.96 -27.92
C THR A 3 52.00 -61.16 -27.69
N ASP A 4 51.14 -61.70 -26.83
CA ASP A 4 50.09 -60.99 -26.11
C ASP A 4 50.75 -59.90 -25.24
N GLU A 5 50.71 -58.65 -25.71
CA GLU A 5 50.86 -57.47 -24.85
C GLU A 5 49.47 -56.93 -24.53
N GLN A 6 48.83 -57.58 -23.55
CA GLN A 6 47.62 -57.12 -22.89
C GLN A 6 47.99 -55.95 -21.95
N TYR A 7 48.33 -54.79 -22.49
CA TYR A 7 48.31 -53.54 -21.73
C TYR A 7 46.86 -53.27 -21.33
N GLY A 8 46.54 -53.46 -20.05
CA GLY A 8 45.23 -53.12 -19.51
C GLY A 8 44.93 -51.64 -19.78
N ALA A 9 44.04 -51.37 -20.73
CA ALA A 9 43.66 -50.00 -21.06
C ALA A 9 43.13 -49.31 -19.79
N THR A 10 43.73 -48.17 -19.44
CA THR A 10 43.30 -47.36 -18.29
C THR A 10 41.83 -46.99 -18.45
N LEU A 11 41.12 -46.77 -17.34
CA LEU A 11 39.68 -46.46 -17.36
C LEU A 11 39.37 -45.24 -18.24
N SER A 12 40.20 -44.20 -18.16
CA SER A 12 40.13 -43.02 -19.04
C SER A 12 40.42 -43.35 -20.52
N GLY A 13 41.34 -44.26 -20.83
CA GLY A 13 41.58 -44.70 -22.20
C GLY A 13 40.35 -45.37 -22.82
N GLN A 14 39.62 -46.15 -22.04
CA GLN A 14 38.38 -46.80 -22.48
C GLN A 14 37.24 -45.80 -22.71
N VAL A 15 37.11 -44.79 -21.85
CA VAL A 15 36.16 -43.69 -22.04
C VAL A 15 36.48 -42.89 -23.31
N SER A 16 37.76 -42.59 -23.54
CA SER A 16 38.22 -41.86 -24.73
C SER A 16 37.87 -42.62 -26.01
N ALA A 17 38.10 -43.93 -26.02
CA ALA A 17 37.69 -44.80 -27.12
C ALA A 17 36.16 -44.79 -27.29
N LEU A 18 35.37 -44.93 -26.22
CA LEU A 18 33.91 -44.85 -26.33
C LEU A 18 33.43 -43.54 -26.95
N ILE A 19 33.99 -42.40 -26.49
CA ILE A 19 33.63 -41.07 -26.98
C ILE A 19 33.96 -40.93 -28.48
N SER A 20 35.11 -41.44 -28.94
CA SER A 20 35.51 -41.33 -30.34
C SER A 20 34.63 -42.12 -31.30
N HIS A 21 33.96 -43.19 -30.81
CA HIS A 21 33.02 -43.96 -31.63
C HIS A 21 31.64 -43.30 -31.74
N GLY A 22 31.37 -42.25 -30.96
CA GLY A 22 30.10 -41.54 -30.95
C GLY A 22 28.95 -42.34 -30.33
N PRO A 23 27.81 -41.69 -30.04
CA PRO A 23 26.66 -42.35 -29.42
C PRO A 23 25.69 -42.96 -30.44
N ASP A 24 25.99 -42.93 -31.75
CA ASP A 24 25.10 -43.26 -32.87
C ASP A 24 24.11 -44.39 -32.55
N ALA A 25 22.93 -43.96 -32.08
CA ALA A 25 21.67 -44.65 -31.83
C ALA A 25 21.69 -46.15 -31.41
N SER A 26 22.74 -46.67 -30.79
CA SER A 26 22.89 -48.12 -30.61
C SER A 26 22.89 -48.57 -29.16
N ASP A 27 22.26 -49.73 -28.93
CA ASP A 27 22.44 -50.54 -27.72
C ASP A 27 23.92 -50.75 -27.35
N ALA A 28 24.86 -50.61 -28.30
CA ALA A 28 26.28 -50.80 -28.06
C ALA A 28 26.90 -49.67 -27.19
N ALA A 29 26.51 -48.41 -27.40
CA ALA A 29 26.96 -47.30 -26.55
C ALA A 29 26.42 -47.45 -25.13
N VAL A 30 25.13 -47.80 -24.99
CA VAL A 30 24.48 -48.08 -23.70
C VAL A 30 25.13 -49.27 -23.00
N LYS A 31 25.41 -50.37 -23.71
CA LYS A 31 26.11 -51.55 -23.16
C LYS A 31 27.53 -51.18 -22.69
N SER A 32 28.25 -50.36 -23.46
CA SER A 32 29.60 -49.93 -23.11
C SER A 32 29.61 -49.02 -21.88
N LEU A 33 28.66 -48.09 -21.79
CA LEU A 33 28.44 -47.27 -20.60
C LEU A 33 28.10 -48.12 -19.37
N ARG A 34 27.23 -49.14 -19.50
CA ARG A 34 26.94 -50.09 -18.40
C ARG A 34 28.19 -50.88 -17.96
N ALA A 35 29.02 -51.30 -18.91
CA ALA A 35 30.27 -51.99 -18.60
C ALA A 35 31.27 -51.06 -17.87
N LEU A 36 31.33 -49.78 -18.25
CA LEU A 36 32.11 -48.77 -17.53
C LEU A 36 31.56 -48.50 -16.13
N LEU A 37 30.23 -48.44 -15.98
CA LEU A 37 29.56 -48.29 -14.69
C LEU A 37 29.97 -49.38 -13.69
N GLY A 38 30.01 -50.64 -14.13
CA GLY A 38 30.47 -51.76 -13.30
C GLY A 38 31.93 -51.67 -12.85
N LYS A 39 32.76 -50.86 -13.53
CA LYS A 39 34.15 -50.59 -13.12
C LYS A 39 34.24 -49.47 -12.10
N PHE A 40 33.42 -48.43 -12.25
CA PHE A 40 33.30 -47.37 -11.24
C PHE A 40 32.84 -47.92 -9.88
N THR A 41 31.94 -48.91 -9.85
CA THR A 41 31.47 -49.54 -8.60
C THR A 41 32.49 -50.44 -7.91
N THR A 42 33.50 -50.94 -8.64
CA THR A 42 34.50 -51.88 -8.11
C THR A 42 35.84 -51.21 -7.78
N THR A 43 36.07 -50.00 -8.27
CA THR A 43 37.24 -49.15 -7.96
C THR A 43 36.81 -47.69 -7.73
N PRO A 44 36.00 -47.42 -6.69
CA PRO A 44 35.79 -46.06 -6.23
C PRO A 44 37.16 -45.52 -5.77
N ASP A 45 37.42 -44.23 -5.98
CA ASP A 45 38.56 -43.54 -5.35
C ASP A 45 39.94 -43.76 -5.99
N SER A 46 40.02 -43.58 -7.32
CA SER A 46 41.30 -43.48 -8.03
C SER A 46 41.32 -42.28 -8.98
N ASP A 47 42.49 -41.65 -9.17
CA ASP A 47 42.69 -40.59 -10.19
C ASP A 47 42.14 -40.98 -11.58
N PRO A 48 42.27 -42.23 -12.05
CA PRO A 48 41.62 -42.71 -13.27
C PRO A 48 40.10 -42.56 -13.30
N SER A 49 39.41 -42.75 -12.17
CA SER A 49 37.94 -42.61 -12.08
C SER A 49 37.50 -41.15 -12.23
N VAL A 50 38.25 -40.23 -11.61
CA VAL A 50 38.03 -38.78 -11.75
C VAL A 50 38.21 -38.35 -13.22
N GLN A 51 39.31 -38.76 -13.86
CA GLN A 51 39.58 -38.44 -15.27
C GLN A 51 38.52 -39.01 -16.22
N ALA A 52 38.12 -40.27 -16.00
CA ALA A 52 37.10 -40.93 -16.80
C ALA A 52 35.74 -40.20 -16.71
N LEU A 53 35.29 -39.84 -15.51
CA LEU A 53 34.05 -39.08 -15.33
C LEU A 53 34.16 -37.64 -15.81
N GLN A 54 35.32 -37.01 -15.70
CA GLN A 54 35.56 -35.69 -16.29
C GLN A 54 35.37 -35.72 -17.82
N GLN A 55 35.88 -36.75 -18.49
CA GLN A 55 35.69 -36.93 -19.93
C GLN A 55 34.22 -37.16 -20.28
N LEU A 56 33.52 -38.00 -19.51
CA LEU A 56 32.08 -38.25 -19.67
C LEU A 56 31.24 -36.98 -19.44
N ALA A 57 31.51 -36.22 -18.38
CA ALA A 57 30.85 -34.95 -18.10
C ALA A 57 31.08 -33.94 -19.22
N THR A 58 32.29 -33.89 -19.77
CA THR A 58 32.66 -32.98 -20.86
C THR A 58 31.95 -33.35 -22.16
N VAL A 59 31.89 -34.64 -22.52
CA VAL A 59 31.22 -35.06 -23.75
C VAL A 59 29.72 -34.80 -23.70
N VAL A 60 29.05 -35.10 -22.58
CA VAL A 60 27.59 -34.88 -22.50
C VAL A 60 27.22 -33.39 -22.49
N GLY A 61 28.09 -32.53 -21.95
CA GLY A 61 27.90 -31.07 -22.02
C GLY A 61 28.15 -30.48 -23.41
N THR A 62 29.05 -31.06 -24.20
CA THR A 62 29.38 -30.58 -25.56
C THR A 62 28.53 -31.23 -26.66
N GLN A 63 27.99 -32.41 -26.40
CA GLN A 63 27.24 -33.22 -27.35
C GLN A 63 25.97 -33.76 -26.66
N LYS A 64 24.87 -33.00 -26.74
CA LYS A 64 23.58 -33.33 -26.10
C LYS A 64 23.03 -34.72 -26.47
N ILE A 65 23.43 -35.27 -27.61
CA ILE A 65 23.11 -36.65 -28.05
C ILE A 65 23.52 -37.74 -27.05
N TRP A 66 24.45 -37.46 -26.12
CA TRP A 66 24.84 -38.41 -25.05
C TRP A 66 23.88 -38.44 -23.85
N GLN A 67 22.99 -37.47 -23.70
CA GLN A 67 22.09 -37.36 -22.54
C GLN A 67 21.16 -38.58 -22.42
N GLU A 68 20.60 -39.06 -23.54
CA GLU A 68 19.73 -40.25 -23.54
C GLU A 68 20.51 -41.56 -23.29
N PRO A 69 21.65 -41.84 -23.96
CA PRO A 69 22.50 -42.97 -23.60
C PRO A 69 22.93 -43.00 -22.13
N PHE A 70 23.26 -41.85 -21.54
CA PHE A 70 23.64 -41.75 -20.13
C PHE A 70 22.48 -42.15 -19.22
N ARG A 71 21.26 -41.66 -19.50
CA ARG A 71 20.05 -42.08 -18.78
C ARG A 71 19.79 -43.57 -18.95
N LYS A 72 19.71 -44.08 -20.18
CA LYS A 72 19.41 -45.51 -20.46
C LYS A 72 20.46 -46.48 -19.90
N ALA A 73 21.70 -46.05 -19.77
CA ALA A 73 22.78 -46.83 -19.17
C ALA A 73 22.75 -46.84 -17.63
N GLY A 74 21.96 -45.97 -16.99
CA GLY A 74 21.93 -45.80 -15.54
C GLY A 74 23.10 -44.96 -15.00
N LEU A 75 23.81 -44.22 -15.86
CA LEU A 75 24.93 -43.38 -15.43
C LEU A 75 24.43 -42.17 -14.63
N LEU A 76 23.31 -41.56 -15.07
CA LEU A 76 22.65 -40.47 -14.32
C LEU A 76 22.20 -40.95 -12.93
N ASP A 77 21.54 -42.11 -12.86
CA ASP A 77 21.08 -42.71 -11.60
C ASP A 77 22.26 -43.01 -10.67
N TYR A 78 23.36 -43.54 -11.22
CA TYR A 78 24.58 -43.81 -10.46
C TYR A 78 25.16 -42.53 -9.83
N VAL A 79 25.37 -41.47 -10.62
CA VAL A 79 25.96 -40.24 -10.07
C VAL A 79 25.05 -39.56 -9.06
N LEU A 80 23.72 -39.63 -9.23
CA LEU A 80 22.74 -39.12 -8.25
C LEU A 80 22.71 -39.97 -6.96
N GLN A 81 22.81 -41.29 -7.09
CA GLN A 81 22.81 -42.22 -5.96
C GLN A 81 24.02 -41.98 -5.04
N TYR A 82 25.21 -41.81 -5.62
CA TYR A 82 26.47 -41.71 -4.88
C TYR A 82 26.90 -40.27 -4.56
N LEU A 83 26.16 -39.24 -5.00
CA LEU A 83 26.50 -37.84 -4.75
C LEU A 83 26.60 -37.49 -3.25
N GLY A 84 25.69 -38.04 -2.45
CA GLY A 84 25.61 -37.80 -1.00
C GLY A 84 26.52 -38.68 -0.16
N ASP A 85 27.28 -39.60 -0.77
CA ASP A 85 28.17 -40.49 -0.04
C ASP A 85 29.44 -39.74 0.39
N VAL A 86 29.57 -39.52 1.71
CA VAL A 86 30.70 -38.80 2.31
C VAL A 86 32.04 -39.52 2.18
N SER A 87 32.04 -40.82 1.85
CA SER A 87 33.27 -41.57 1.56
C SER A 87 33.86 -41.19 0.20
N VAL A 88 33.08 -40.60 -0.70
CA VAL A 88 33.51 -40.24 -2.04
C VAL A 88 34.35 -38.94 -2.01
N PRO A 89 35.57 -38.93 -2.58
CA PRO A 89 36.42 -37.75 -2.64
C PRO A 89 35.75 -36.56 -3.34
N LEU A 90 36.00 -35.34 -2.84
CA LEU A 90 35.43 -34.09 -3.38
C LEU A 90 35.67 -33.93 -4.89
N ALA A 91 36.86 -34.30 -5.38
CA ALA A 91 37.20 -34.25 -6.80
C ALA A 91 36.25 -35.12 -7.66
N LEU A 92 35.82 -36.26 -7.13
CA LEU A 92 34.89 -37.16 -7.80
C LEU A 92 33.45 -36.66 -7.69
N ARG A 93 33.02 -36.19 -6.51
CA ARG A 93 31.71 -35.54 -6.31
C ARG A 93 31.53 -34.34 -7.25
N LYS A 94 32.58 -33.56 -7.49
CA LYS A 94 32.59 -32.49 -8.48
C LYS A 94 32.29 -32.98 -9.90
N GLN A 95 32.85 -34.13 -10.31
CA GLN A 95 32.51 -34.71 -11.62
C GLN A 95 31.11 -35.32 -11.65
N TYR A 96 30.59 -35.83 -10.52
CA TYR A 96 29.18 -36.23 -10.42
C TYR A 96 28.25 -35.05 -10.67
N LEU A 97 28.45 -33.92 -9.97
CA LEU A 97 27.68 -32.70 -10.19
C LEU A 97 27.76 -32.22 -11.64
N ARG A 98 28.96 -32.16 -12.23
CA ARG A 98 29.13 -31.79 -13.65
C ARG A 98 28.38 -32.73 -14.60
N THR A 99 28.40 -34.03 -14.32
CA THR A 99 27.65 -35.01 -15.12
C THR A 99 26.15 -34.77 -14.99
N ILE A 100 25.64 -34.58 -13.77
CA ILE A 100 24.21 -34.28 -13.52
C ILE A 100 23.82 -33.00 -14.26
N GLY A 101 24.52 -31.89 -14.04
CA GLY A 101 24.21 -30.58 -14.63
C GLY A 101 24.15 -30.61 -16.15
N ASN A 102 25.09 -31.30 -16.79
CA ASN A 102 25.11 -31.43 -18.25
C ASN A 102 24.07 -32.43 -18.78
N CYS A 103 23.69 -33.44 -17.99
CA CYS A 103 22.61 -34.35 -18.33
C CYS A 103 21.24 -33.66 -18.30
N VAL A 104 21.02 -32.71 -17.39
CA VAL A 104 19.72 -32.06 -17.18
C VAL A 104 19.55 -30.76 -17.97
N ALA A 105 20.63 -30.17 -18.46
CA ALA A 105 20.58 -28.97 -19.30
C ALA A 105 19.67 -29.18 -20.52
N ASP A 106 18.60 -28.39 -20.61
CA ASP A 106 17.56 -28.42 -21.65
C ASP A 106 16.94 -29.82 -21.88
N ASN A 107 16.81 -30.63 -20.83
CA ASN A 107 16.28 -32.01 -20.94
C ASN A 107 15.32 -32.35 -19.80
N ASP A 108 14.04 -32.07 -20.00
CA ASP A 108 12.99 -32.26 -18.98
C ASP A 108 12.85 -33.70 -18.51
N THR A 109 13.09 -34.70 -19.36
CA THR A 109 13.07 -36.11 -18.94
C THR A 109 14.18 -36.42 -17.94
N ASN A 110 15.36 -35.84 -18.13
CA ASN A 110 16.46 -36.00 -17.18
C ASN A 110 16.26 -35.13 -15.94
N ARG A 111 15.68 -33.92 -16.08
CA ARG A 111 15.30 -33.07 -14.94
C ARG A 111 14.29 -33.78 -14.05
N GLU A 112 13.29 -34.46 -14.61
CA GLU A 112 12.30 -35.24 -13.84
C GLU A 112 12.97 -36.30 -12.96
N VAL A 113 14.00 -36.99 -13.48
CA VAL A 113 14.77 -37.98 -12.72
C VAL A 113 15.57 -37.30 -11.60
N ALA A 114 16.37 -36.30 -11.94
CA ALA A 114 17.27 -35.64 -10.99
C ALA A 114 16.55 -34.83 -9.91
N THR A 115 15.36 -34.29 -10.20
CA THR A 115 14.54 -33.52 -9.24
C THR A 115 14.18 -34.33 -8.00
N LYS A 116 14.05 -35.66 -8.12
CA LYS A 116 13.75 -36.56 -6.98
C LYS A 116 14.86 -36.58 -5.93
N ASP A 117 16.08 -36.22 -6.33
CA ASP A 117 17.29 -36.22 -5.52
C ASP A 117 17.83 -34.79 -5.30
N ILE A 118 17.00 -33.76 -5.50
CA ILE A 118 17.42 -32.36 -5.40
C ILE A 118 18.06 -32.01 -4.05
N SER A 119 17.60 -32.62 -2.94
CA SER A 119 18.19 -32.42 -1.61
C SER A 119 19.67 -32.83 -1.55
N LYS A 120 20.07 -33.91 -2.24
CA LYS A 120 21.48 -34.34 -2.28
C LYS A 120 22.39 -33.34 -2.99
N ILE A 121 21.83 -32.59 -3.93
CA ILE A 121 22.55 -31.52 -4.65
C ILE A 121 22.69 -30.31 -3.72
N VAL A 122 21.63 -29.96 -2.98
CA VAL A 122 21.66 -28.92 -1.94
C VAL A 122 22.65 -29.24 -0.82
N ASP A 123 22.77 -30.50 -0.42
CA ASP A 123 23.75 -30.98 0.57
C ASP A 123 25.22 -30.79 0.12
N CYS A 124 25.46 -30.42 -1.14
CA CYS A 124 26.79 -30.07 -1.65
C CYS A 124 27.13 -28.58 -1.46
N LEU A 125 26.14 -27.70 -1.24
CA LEU A 125 26.35 -26.26 -1.09
C LEU A 125 27.29 -25.86 0.07
N PRO A 126 27.33 -26.55 1.22
CA PRO A 126 28.24 -26.19 2.31
C PRO A 126 29.73 -26.25 1.95
N SER A 127 30.12 -26.94 0.88
CA SER A 127 31.51 -27.16 0.47
C SER A 127 31.96 -26.14 -0.57
N GLU A 128 32.92 -25.28 -0.22
CA GLU A 128 33.48 -24.25 -1.11
C GLU A 128 33.96 -24.79 -2.47
N ASP A 129 34.49 -26.02 -2.51
CA ASP A 129 34.93 -26.69 -3.75
C ASP A 129 33.79 -27.08 -4.70
N LEU A 130 32.58 -27.21 -4.16
CA LEU A 130 31.40 -27.73 -4.84
C LEU A 130 30.30 -26.68 -5.04
N THR A 131 30.22 -25.64 -4.20
CA THR A 131 29.12 -24.66 -4.17
C THR A 131 28.79 -24.11 -5.55
N VAL A 132 29.80 -23.60 -6.29
CA VAL A 132 29.59 -23.02 -7.63
C VAL A 132 28.98 -24.03 -8.60
N VAL A 133 29.49 -25.27 -8.62
CA VAL A 133 28.99 -26.31 -9.53
C VAL A 133 27.61 -26.79 -9.09
N ALA A 134 27.36 -26.90 -7.78
CA ALA A 134 26.07 -27.29 -7.24
C ALA A 134 24.98 -26.26 -7.58
N LEU A 135 25.26 -24.96 -7.41
CA LEU A 135 24.35 -23.87 -7.81
C LEU A 135 24.07 -23.90 -9.31
N ALA A 136 25.10 -24.07 -10.16
CA ALA A 136 24.89 -24.20 -11.61
C ALA A 136 24.02 -25.41 -11.98
N VAL A 137 24.15 -26.53 -11.26
CA VAL A 137 23.28 -27.71 -11.46
C VAL A 137 21.85 -27.42 -11.04
N LEU A 138 21.65 -26.80 -9.87
CA LEU A 138 20.32 -26.40 -9.39
C LEU A 138 19.65 -25.41 -10.34
N PHE A 139 20.41 -24.45 -10.87
CA PHE A 139 19.95 -23.51 -11.89
C PHE A 139 19.48 -24.27 -13.14
N ASN A 140 20.29 -25.17 -13.69
CA ASN A 140 19.90 -25.96 -14.87
C ASN A 140 18.68 -26.85 -14.64
N LEU A 141 18.49 -27.34 -13.40
CA LEU A 141 17.30 -28.10 -13.01
C LEU A 141 16.05 -27.23 -13.01
N CYS A 142 16.14 -26.01 -12.47
CA CYS A 142 14.99 -25.12 -12.25
C CYS A 142 14.66 -24.23 -13.45
N ASN A 143 15.65 -23.90 -14.29
CA ASN A 143 15.49 -22.98 -15.41
C ASN A 143 14.44 -23.47 -16.40
N ASP A 144 13.38 -22.67 -16.58
CA ASP A 144 12.19 -23.00 -17.39
C ASP A 144 11.52 -24.34 -17.06
N TYR A 145 11.67 -24.85 -15.82
CA TYR A 145 11.11 -26.13 -15.41
C TYR A 145 10.42 -26.07 -14.04
N ASP A 146 9.12 -25.79 -14.09
CA ASP A 146 8.27 -25.63 -12.90
C ASP A 146 8.33 -26.77 -11.87
N PRO A 147 8.38 -28.07 -12.26
CA PRO A 147 8.44 -29.15 -11.27
C PRO A 147 9.68 -29.08 -10.37
N ALA A 148 10.84 -28.66 -10.90
CA ALA A 148 12.04 -28.49 -10.10
C ALA A 148 11.97 -27.25 -9.20
N LYS A 149 11.40 -26.14 -9.70
CA LYS A 149 11.14 -24.94 -8.87
C LYS A 149 10.23 -25.27 -7.68
N ALA A 150 9.17 -26.04 -7.91
CA ALA A 150 8.28 -26.52 -6.85
C ALA A 150 9.00 -27.46 -5.87
N ALA A 151 9.84 -28.37 -6.36
CA ALA A 151 10.64 -29.24 -5.49
C ALA A 151 11.65 -28.46 -4.63
N ALA A 152 12.27 -27.41 -5.19
CA ALA A 152 13.15 -26.50 -4.45
C ALA A 152 12.39 -25.75 -3.33
N ALA A 153 11.17 -25.30 -3.60
CA ALA A 153 10.31 -24.67 -2.59
C ALA A 153 9.88 -25.64 -1.48
N VAL A 154 9.61 -26.91 -1.81
CA VAL A 154 9.29 -27.94 -0.80
C VAL A 154 10.43 -28.14 0.19
N ILE A 155 11.68 -28.10 -0.27
CA ILE A 155 12.86 -28.28 0.59
C ILE A 155 13.40 -26.99 1.20
N ARG A 156 12.69 -25.87 1.05
CA ARG A 156 13.07 -24.53 1.56
C ARG A 156 14.46 -24.09 1.08
N LEU A 157 14.71 -24.20 -0.23
CA LEU A 157 15.96 -23.72 -0.82
C LEU A 157 16.15 -22.20 -0.59
N ASP A 158 15.07 -21.42 -0.51
CA ASP A 158 15.05 -20.00 -0.19
C ASP A 158 15.76 -19.69 1.13
N PHE A 159 15.45 -20.47 2.17
CA PHE A 159 16.07 -20.36 3.49
C PHE A 159 17.56 -20.70 3.45
N THR A 160 17.93 -21.72 2.69
CA THR A 160 19.34 -22.11 2.56
C THR A 160 20.15 -21.04 1.83
N LEU A 161 19.62 -20.50 0.73
CA LEU A 161 20.31 -19.51 -0.09
C LEU A 161 20.40 -18.15 0.59
N SER A 162 19.32 -17.67 1.21
CA SER A 162 19.31 -16.40 1.96
C SER A 162 20.35 -16.40 3.08
N GLY A 163 20.41 -17.45 3.90
CA GLY A 163 21.43 -17.57 4.95
C GLY A 163 22.86 -17.68 4.41
N TYR A 164 23.05 -18.21 3.20
CA TYR A 164 24.37 -18.29 2.56
C TYR A 164 24.81 -16.95 1.97
N LEU A 165 23.88 -16.20 1.38
CA LEU A 165 24.11 -14.83 0.90
C LEU A 165 24.45 -13.91 2.07
N ALA A 166 23.64 -13.92 3.14
CA ALA A 166 23.87 -13.13 4.34
C ALA A 166 25.17 -13.50 5.07
N GLY A 167 25.61 -14.75 4.95
CA GLY A 167 26.89 -15.22 5.47
C GLY A 167 28.09 -15.06 4.52
N HIS A 168 27.91 -14.44 3.36
CA HIS A 168 28.91 -14.31 2.28
C HIS A 168 29.59 -15.65 1.90
N ARG A 169 28.80 -16.72 1.86
CA ARG A 169 29.25 -18.09 1.54
C ARG A 169 29.08 -18.46 0.07
N ILE A 170 28.48 -17.57 -0.72
CA ILE A 170 28.30 -17.74 -2.16
C ILE A 170 29.40 -16.95 -2.86
N PRO A 171 30.27 -17.60 -3.65
CA PRO A 171 31.29 -16.89 -4.42
C PRO A 171 30.66 -16.01 -5.51
N ASP A 172 31.30 -14.88 -5.84
CA ASP A 172 30.84 -13.92 -6.85
C ASP A 172 30.42 -14.60 -8.18
N ALA A 173 31.21 -15.57 -8.64
CA ALA A 173 30.95 -16.31 -9.87
C ALA A 173 29.68 -17.19 -9.86
N ALA A 174 28.97 -17.26 -8.74
CA ALA A 174 27.73 -18.02 -8.58
C ALA A 174 26.57 -17.18 -7.99
N LEU A 175 26.75 -15.86 -7.84
CA LEU A 175 25.71 -14.98 -7.31
C LEU A 175 24.46 -14.98 -8.21
N ASP A 176 24.62 -14.85 -9.53
CA ASP A 176 23.50 -14.89 -10.49
C ASP A 176 22.65 -16.16 -10.30
N TYR A 177 23.30 -17.31 -10.14
CA TYR A 177 22.61 -18.58 -9.93
C TYR A 177 21.84 -18.58 -8.60
N ALA A 178 22.47 -18.09 -7.54
CA ALA A 178 21.84 -18.06 -6.22
C ALA A 178 20.65 -17.10 -6.18
N THR A 179 20.78 -15.91 -6.77
CA THR A 179 19.72 -14.89 -6.81
C THR A 179 18.52 -15.37 -7.62
N GLU A 180 18.73 -15.94 -8.82
CA GLU A 180 17.66 -16.52 -9.63
C GLU A 180 16.96 -17.70 -8.94
N LEU A 181 17.74 -18.60 -8.32
CA LEU A 181 17.18 -19.72 -7.57
C LEU A 181 16.38 -19.26 -6.36
N LEU A 182 16.84 -18.23 -5.65
CA LEU A 182 16.13 -17.62 -4.54
C LEU A 182 14.79 -17.06 -5.03
N ASN A 183 14.80 -16.26 -6.09
CA ASN A 183 13.59 -15.68 -6.67
C ASN A 183 12.57 -16.77 -7.07
N TRP A 184 13.00 -17.75 -7.87
CA TRP A 184 12.11 -18.84 -8.32
C TRP A 184 11.59 -19.70 -7.17
N THR A 185 12.39 -19.89 -6.12
CA THR A 185 11.96 -20.67 -4.95
C THR A 185 10.90 -19.90 -4.17
N THR A 186 11.13 -18.61 -3.92
CA THR A 186 10.17 -17.74 -3.23
C THR A 186 8.84 -17.66 -3.97
N GLU A 187 8.85 -17.51 -5.30
CA GLU A 187 7.62 -17.50 -6.13
C GLU A 187 6.79 -18.78 -6.04
N LYS A 188 7.39 -19.91 -5.64
CA LYS A 188 6.73 -21.22 -5.55
C LYS A 188 6.36 -21.62 -4.12
N LEU A 189 6.60 -20.76 -3.13
CA LEU A 189 6.17 -21.02 -1.76
C LEU A 189 4.64 -21.13 -1.69
N THR A 190 4.16 -22.08 -0.90
CA THR A 190 2.74 -22.15 -0.55
C THR A 190 2.39 -21.08 0.47
N ALA A 191 1.12 -20.67 0.56
CA ALA A 191 0.67 -19.70 1.57
C ALA A 191 1.04 -20.12 3.01
N ALA A 192 1.00 -21.43 3.31
CA ALA A 192 1.40 -21.96 4.61
C ALA A 192 2.91 -21.79 4.90
N GLN A 193 3.77 -21.98 3.89
CA GLN A 193 5.21 -21.76 4.03
C GLN A 193 5.52 -20.27 4.12
N PHE A 194 4.83 -19.45 3.35
CA PHE A 194 5.01 -18.00 3.38
C PHE A 194 4.79 -17.41 4.79
N ASN A 195 3.80 -17.96 5.50
CA ASN A 195 3.42 -17.53 6.84
C ASN A 195 4.01 -18.40 7.97
N ASP A 196 5.10 -19.14 7.74
CA ASP A 196 5.86 -19.81 8.81
C ASP A 196 6.99 -18.92 9.38
N ASP A 197 7.68 -19.40 10.40
CA ASP A 197 8.79 -18.66 11.03
C ASP A 197 10.07 -18.72 10.19
N VAL A 198 10.23 -19.78 9.39
CA VAL A 198 11.37 -19.93 8.49
C VAL A 198 11.36 -18.84 7.41
N SER A 199 10.18 -18.46 6.90
CA SER A 199 10.05 -17.32 5.97
C SER A 199 10.38 -15.98 6.61
N LEU A 200 10.16 -15.81 7.92
CA LEU A 200 10.58 -14.61 8.63
C LEU A 200 12.11 -14.54 8.75
N ASP A 201 12.76 -15.67 9.03
CA ASP A 201 14.22 -15.77 9.06
C ASP A 201 14.82 -15.53 7.66
N THR A 202 14.27 -16.18 6.61
CA THR A 202 14.64 -15.95 5.21
C THR A 202 14.53 -14.47 4.86
N PHE A 203 13.42 -13.82 5.22
CA PHE A 203 13.20 -12.40 4.96
C PHE A 203 14.22 -11.51 5.68
N SER A 204 14.51 -11.78 6.96
CA SER A 204 15.53 -11.07 7.73
C SER A 204 16.90 -11.15 7.06
N ASP A 205 17.28 -12.33 6.60
CA ASP A 205 18.56 -12.52 5.91
C ASP A 205 18.62 -11.79 4.56
N ILE A 206 17.52 -11.77 3.80
CA ILE A 206 17.46 -11.00 2.54
C ILE A 206 17.52 -9.49 2.81
N VAL A 207 16.90 -8.99 3.88
CA VAL A 207 17.03 -7.58 4.28
C VAL A 207 18.49 -7.22 4.57
N LYS A 208 19.22 -8.08 5.31
CA LYS A 208 20.66 -7.88 5.55
C LYS A 208 21.46 -7.85 4.26
N VAL A 209 21.21 -8.81 3.36
CA VAL A 209 21.88 -8.88 2.05
C VAL A 209 21.62 -7.61 1.24
N ALA A 210 20.38 -7.13 1.21
CA ALA A 210 20.02 -5.91 0.49
C ALA A 210 20.71 -4.66 1.09
N LEU A 211 20.88 -4.61 2.42
CA LEU A 211 21.58 -3.53 3.12
C LEU A 211 23.11 -3.59 2.97
N ASP A 212 23.70 -4.78 2.85
CA ASP A 212 25.14 -4.98 2.60
C ASP A 212 25.56 -4.61 1.17
N TYR A 213 24.58 -4.46 0.28
CA TYR A 213 24.66 -3.92 -1.07
C TYR A 213 25.56 -4.67 -2.05
N ASP A 214 24.90 -5.43 -2.93
CA ASP A 214 25.42 -5.92 -4.20
C ASP A 214 24.77 -5.14 -5.36
N GLU A 215 25.56 -4.38 -6.12
CA GLU A 215 25.07 -3.55 -7.23
C GLU A 215 24.28 -4.34 -8.27
N ASP A 216 24.72 -5.57 -8.55
CA ASP A 216 24.21 -6.36 -9.68
C ASP A 216 22.86 -7.01 -9.38
N HIS A 217 22.56 -7.28 -8.10
CA HIS A 217 21.38 -8.05 -7.66
C HIS A 217 20.43 -7.30 -6.73
N TYR A 218 20.71 -6.03 -6.46
CA TYR A 218 19.95 -5.23 -5.49
C TYR A 218 18.46 -5.19 -5.82
N HIS A 219 18.08 -5.03 -7.09
CA HIS A 219 16.67 -4.92 -7.49
C HIS A 219 15.91 -6.23 -7.29
N GLU A 220 16.56 -7.36 -7.53
CA GLU A 220 16.03 -8.70 -7.33
C GLU A 220 15.74 -8.93 -5.84
N TYR A 221 16.66 -8.54 -4.95
CA TYR A 221 16.43 -8.64 -3.50
C TYR A 221 15.26 -7.76 -3.06
N ILE A 222 15.15 -6.53 -3.56
CA ILE A 222 14.01 -5.64 -3.26
C ILE A 222 12.71 -6.24 -3.78
N ALA A 223 12.70 -6.82 -4.99
CA ALA A 223 11.52 -7.47 -5.56
C ALA A 223 11.04 -8.65 -4.72
N ILE A 224 11.97 -9.47 -4.22
CA ILE A 224 11.67 -10.60 -3.32
C ILE A 224 11.08 -10.09 -1.99
N LEU A 225 11.68 -9.06 -1.38
CA LEU A 225 11.17 -8.46 -0.14
C LEU A 225 9.78 -7.86 -0.34
N VAL A 226 9.55 -7.15 -1.45
CA VAL A 226 8.24 -6.62 -1.82
C VAL A 226 7.23 -7.75 -1.97
N HIS A 227 7.61 -8.88 -2.57
CA HIS A 227 6.73 -10.04 -2.70
C HIS A 227 6.27 -10.55 -1.33
N TYR A 228 7.19 -10.71 -0.37
CA TYR A 228 6.86 -11.02 1.03
C TYR A 228 5.89 -10.04 1.67
N LEU A 229 6.15 -8.74 1.51
CA LEU A 229 5.36 -7.70 2.15
C LEU A 229 3.99 -7.48 1.50
N GLN A 230 3.63 -8.16 0.40
CA GLN A 230 2.29 -8.10 -0.17
C GLN A 230 1.24 -8.84 0.69
N ASP A 231 1.67 -9.77 1.55
CA ASP A 231 0.77 -10.54 2.42
C ASP A 231 0.51 -9.80 3.75
N PRO A 232 -0.76 -9.50 4.11
CA PRO A 232 -1.07 -8.80 5.36
C PRO A 232 -0.73 -9.57 6.64
N GLU A 233 -0.77 -10.90 6.63
CA GLU A 233 -0.37 -11.71 7.80
C GLU A 233 1.14 -11.61 8.00
N PHE A 234 1.91 -11.63 6.91
CA PHE A 234 3.35 -11.42 6.94
C PHE A 234 3.72 -10.00 7.38
N GLN A 235 3.00 -8.97 6.91
CA GLN A 235 3.16 -7.59 7.38
C GLN A 235 3.04 -7.48 8.92
N ALA A 236 2.13 -8.24 9.53
CA ALA A 236 1.98 -8.25 10.98
C ALA A 236 3.16 -8.91 11.71
N LYS A 237 3.86 -9.87 11.07
CA LYS A 237 5.05 -10.52 11.63
C LYS A 237 6.29 -9.63 11.59
N VAL A 238 6.45 -8.83 10.52
CA VAL A 238 7.61 -7.93 10.37
C VAL A 238 7.48 -6.64 11.20
N ALA A 239 6.34 -6.42 11.87
CA ALA A 239 6.08 -5.29 12.76
C ALA A 239 6.86 -5.39 14.09
N THR A 240 8.17 -5.67 14.04
CA THR A 240 9.09 -5.67 15.18
C THR A 240 10.06 -4.49 15.07
N PRO A 241 10.60 -3.96 16.20
CA PRO A 241 11.49 -2.80 16.14
C PRO A 241 12.74 -2.98 15.28
N GLU A 242 13.33 -4.18 15.28
CA GLU A 242 14.52 -4.47 14.48
C GLU A 242 14.20 -4.49 12.98
N LEU A 243 13.31 -5.39 12.56
CA LEU A 243 12.98 -5.55 11.14
C LEU A 243 12.36 -4.29 10.53
N LEU A 244 11.47 -3.60 11.25
CA LEU A 244 10.89 -2.36 10.73
C LEU A 244 11.94 -1.25 10.61
N GLY A 245 12.91 -1.20 11.53
CA GLY A 245 14.04 -0.27 11.44
C GLY A 245 14.90 -0.52 10.21
N ASP A 246 15.20 -1.77 9.94
CA ASP A 246 15.99 -2.18 8.77
C ASP A 246 15.23 -1.91 7.47
N LEU A 247 13.92 -2.19 7.42
CA LEU A 247 13.06 -1.88 6.27
C LEU A 247 12.97 -0.37 5.99
N ILE A 248 12.87 0.46 7.02
CA ILE A 248 12.89 1.93 6.85
C ILE A 248 14.25 2.39 6.32
N THR A 249 15.34 1.80 6.81
CA THR A 249 16.69 2.10 6.31
C THR A 249 16.82 1.73 4.84
N LEU A 250 16.34 0.53 4.47
CA LEU A 250 16.33 0.04 3.10
C LEU A 250 15.47 0.92 2.18
N MET A 251 14.30 1.35 2.64
CA MET A 251 13.42 2.28 1.90
C MET A 251 14.12 3.61 1.62
N PHE A 252 14.85 4.17 2.59
CA PHE A 252 15.59 5.41 2.38
C PHE A 252 16.78 5.23 1.43
N ASP A 253 17.50 4.12 1.56
CA ASP A 253 18.60 3.79 0.64
C ASP A 253 18.09 3.63 -0.80
N PHE A 254 17.00 2.86 -1.01
CA PHE A 254 16.39 2.69 -2.32
C PHE A 254 15.92 4.03 -2.92
N GLU A 255 15.23 4.86 -2.13
CA GLU A 255 14.77 6.18 -2.54
C GLU A 255 15.93 7.11 -2.93
N SER A 256 17.06 7.05 -2.22
CA SER A 256 18.20 7.93 -2.47
C SER A 256 18.89 7.70 -3.82
N ARG A 257 18.62 6.56 -4.46
CA ARG A 257 19.17 6.14 -5.75
C ARG A 257 18.31 6.54 -6.94
N LEU A 258 17.09 7.00 -6.67
CA LEU A 258 16.16 7.45 -7.70
C LEU A 258 16.61 8.79 -8.29
N THR A 259 16.45 8.91 -9.60
CA THR A 259 16.53 10.21 -10.28
C THR A 259 15.37 11.13 -9.87
N VAL A 260 15.48 12.43 -10.14
CA VAL A 260 14.42 13.39 -9.83
C VAL A 260 13.12 13.05 -10.58
N GLU A 261 13.25 12.62 -11.83
CA GLU A 261 12.14 12.19 -12.66
C GLU A 261 11.48 10.91 -12.12
N GLU A 262 12.27 9.95 -11.63
CA GLU A 262 11.73 8.76 -10.99
C GLU A 262 11.04 9.07 -9.66
N VAL A 263 11.59 9.98 -8.85
CA VAL A 263 10.95 10.45 -7.61
C VAL A 263 9.55 11.03 -7.91
N ASP A 264 9.44 11.87 -8.94
CA ASP A 264 8.16 12.41 -9.37
C ASP A 264 7.20 11.31 -9.85
N ALA A 265 7.70 10.33 -10.62
CA ALA A 265 6.90 9.20 -11.09
C ALA A 265 6.43 8.28 -9.94
N VAL A 266 7.22 8.12 -8.88
CA VAL A 266 6.82 7.36 -7.67
C VAL A 266 5.66 8.05 -6.96
N PHE A 267 5.66 9.38 -6.87
CA PHE A 267 4.51 10.12 -6.31
C PHE A 267 3.22 9.88 -7.10
N GLU A 268 3.30 9.86 -8.43
CA GLU A 268 2.15 9.57 -9.29
C GLU A 268 1.68 8.12 -9.15
N GLU A 269 2.61 7.16 -9.05
CA GLU A 269 2.26 5.74 -8.87
C GLU A 269 1.63 5.47 -7.49
N LEU A 270 2.03 6.20 -6.45
CA LEU A 270 1.45 6.16 -5.11
C LEU A 270 0.13 6.96 -4.98
N ALA A 271 -0.28 7.71 -6.01
CA ALA A 271 -1.51 8.49 -5.95
C ALA A 271 -2.75 7.59 -5.95
N ILE A 272 -3.74 7.97 -5.13
CA ILE A 272 -4.99 7.22 -4.99
C ILE A 272 -5.85 7.29 -6.24
N SER A 273 -5.91 8.48 -6.85
CA SER A 273 -6.62 8.71 -8.10
C SER A 273 -5.65 8.53 -9.26
N LYS A 274 -5.57 7.33 -9.83
CA LYS A 274 -4.80 7.12 -11.06
C LYS A 274 -5.54 7.74 -12.24
N THR A 275 -4.87 8.58 -13.02
CA THR A 275 -5.43 9.08 -14.28
C THR A 275 -5.74 7.91 -15.22
N THR A 276 -6.89 7.95 -15.89
CA THR A 276 -7.40 6.87 -16.76
C THR A 276 -6.47 6.48 -17.91
N GLU A 277 -5.46 7.28 -18.20
CA GLU A 277 -4.35 6.91 -19.07
C GLU A 277 -3.36 6.04 -18.28
N LYS A 278 -3.62 4.73 -18.23
CA LYS A 278 -2.67 3.73 -17.74
C LYS A 278 -1.42 3.74 -18.61
N THR A 279 -0.46 4.58 -18.27
CA THR A 279 0.94 4.28 -18.51
C THR A 279 1.39 3.45 -17.32
N THR A 280 1.51 2.13 -17.50
CA THR A 280 2.33 1.33 -16.58
C THR A 280 3.66 2.05 -16.44
N PRO A 281 4.16 2.30 -15.22
CA PRO A 281 5.45 2.94 -15.05
C PRO A 281 6.49 2.14 -15.85
N GLU A 282 7.14 2.80 -16.82
CA GLU A 282 8.12 2.14 -17.70
C GLU A 282 9.39 1.73 -16.92
N SER A 283 9.63 2.36 -15.77
CA SER A 283 10.78 2.07 -14.89
C SER A 283 10.43 1.06 -13.81
N ALA A 284 11.17 -0.05 -13.79
CA ALA A 284 11.11 -1.04 -12.70
C ALA A 284 11.43 -0.42 -11.34
N ASN A 285 12.33 0.57 -11.27
CA ASN A 285 12.69 1.27 -10.04
C ASN A 285 11.50 2.01 -9.46
N VAL A 286 10.72 2.68 -10.31
CA VAL A 286 9.52 3.41 -9.88
C VAL A 286 8.49 2.46 -9.29
N LEU A 287 8.25 1.32 -9.95
CA LEU A 287 7.30 0.33 -9.46
C LEU A 287 7.76 -0.29 -8.14
N LEU A 288 9.03 -0.70 -8.05
CA LEU A 288 9.60 -1.29 -6.84
C LEU A 288 9.62 -0.30 -5.68
N ALA A 289 10.00 0.96 -5.90
CA ALA A 289 9.95 2.02 -4.89
C ALA A 289 8.52 2.22 -4.36
N ALA A 290 7.54 2.37 -5.27
CA ALA A 290 6.15 2.57 -4.88
C ALA A 290 5.61 1.38 -4.09
N GLN A 291 5.91 0.15 -4.51
CA GLN A 291 5.50 -1.06 -3.79
C GLN A 291 6.19 -1.19 -2.44
N LEU A 292 7.50 -0.91 -2.35
CA LEU A 292 8.25 -0.96 -1.10
C LEU A 292 7.71 0.06 -0.08
N ILE A 293 7.55 1.32 -0.50
CA ILE A 293 7.01 2.39 0.34
C ILE A 293 5.57 2.07 0.77
N GLY A 294 4.73 1.64 -0.16
CA GLY A 294 3.33 1.29 0.10
C GLY A 294 3.21 0.13 1.10
N ASN A 295 3.98 -0.94 0.92
CA ASN A 295 3.94 -2.10 1.79
C ASN A 295 4.53 -1.83 3.19
N ILE A 296 5.65 -1.08 3.29
CA ILE A 296 6.20 -0.66 4.60
C ILE A 296 5.19 0.25 5.32
N SER A 297 4.51 1.12 4.59
CA SER A 297 3.42 1.93 5.17
C SER A 297 2.28 1.05 5.69
N ALA A 298 1.91 0.00 4.95
CA ALA A 298 0.82 -0.92 5.31
C ALA A 298 1.09 -1.73 6.58
N VAL A 299 2.37 -2.01 6.92
CA VAL A 299 2.74 -2.62 8.21
C VAL A 299 2.15 -1.84 9.39
N SER A 300 2.06 -0.51 9.28
CA SER A 300 1.51 0.33 10.35
C SER A 300 0.00 0.23 10.57
N ALA A 301 -0.72 -0.40 9.64
CA ALA A 301 -2.15 -0.65 9.77
C ALA A 301 -2.46 -1.94 10.55
N THR A 302 -1.43 -2.72 10.92
CA THR A 302 -1.59 -3.99 11.63
C THR A 302 -1.76 -3.80 13.15
N ASP A 303 -2.47 -4.71 13.80
CA ASP A 303 -2.61 -4.72 15.26
C ASP A 303 -1.25 -4.90 15.96
N SER A 304 -0.36 -5.72 15.37
CA SER A 304 1.01 -5.93 15.87
C SER A 304 1.78 -4.62 15.95
N PHE A 305 1.66 -3.75 14.94
CA PHE A 305 2.30 -2.44 14.96
C PHE A 305 1.77 -1.57 16.11
N ALA A 306 0.45 -1.50 16.29
CA ALA A 306 -0.16 -0.74 17.38
C ALA A 306 0.24 -1.26 18.78
N GLN A 307 0.56 -2.56 18.90
CA GLN A 307 1.02 -3.18 20.15
C GLN A 307 2.52 -2.92 20.41
N ASN A 308 3.34 -2.94 19.35
CA ASN A 308 4.80 -2.89 19.47
C ASN A 308 5.40 -1.47 19.43
N PHE A 309 4.65 -0.49 18.90
CA PHE A 309 5.15 0.86 18.67
C PHE A 309 4.31 1.94 19.35
N ASN A 310 4.98 3.02 19.71
CA ASN A 310 4.34 4.27 20.08
C ASN A 310 5.15 5.45 19.51
N VAL A 311 4.64 6.66 19.69
CA VAL A 311 5.24 7.89 19.13
C VAL A 311 6.66 8.21 19.60
N ARG A 312 7.17 7.50 20.64
CA ARG A 312 8.52 7.64 21.19
C ARG A 312 9.43 6.44 20.86
N SER A 313 8.94 5.44 20.13
CA SER A 313 9.78 4.33 19.68
C SER A 313 10.89 4.85 18.75
N GLN A 314 12.13 4.38 18.91
CA GLN A 314 13.29 4.88 18.15
C GLN A 314 13.07 4.83 16.62
N VAL A 315 12.53 3.72 16.12
CA VAL A 315 12.17 3.53 14.71
C VAL A 315 11.18 4.59 14.22
N ILE A 316 10.22 4.96 15.07
CA ILE A 316 9.23 5.99 14.77
C ILE A 316 9.87 7.39 14.80
N GLU A 317 10.90 7.62 15.60
CA GLU A 317 11.65 8.87 15.56
C GLU A 317 12.41 9.04 14.24
N THR A 318 12.99 7.95 13.71
CA THR A 318 13.65 7.94 12.41
C THR A 318 12.70 8.32 11.27
N ILE A 319 11.51 7.71 11.21
CA ILE A 319 10.53 8.06 10.17
C ILE A 319 9.96 9.47 10.37
N ARG A 320 9.76 9.90 11.63
CA ARG A 320 9.30 11.26 11.97
C ARG A 320 10.28 12.33 11.51
N ALA A 321 11.58 12.07 11.53
CA ALA A 321 12.59 13.01 11.05
C ALA A 321 12.37 13.42 9.59
N LYS A 322 11.79 12.54 8.75
CA LYS A 322 11.48 12.83 7.34
C LYS A 322 10.52 14.00 7.16
N LEU A 323 9.60 14.23 8.11
CA LEU A 323 8.67 15.36 8.05
C LEU A 323 9.37 16.73 8.08
N ASN A 324 10.60 16.79 8.59
CA ASN A 324 11.38 18.03 8.70
C ASN A 324 12.41 18.18 7.57
N THR A 325 12.41 17.29 6.59
CA THR A 325 13.30 17.33 5.42
C THR A 325 12.52 17.72 4.16
N THR A 326 13.22 17.97 3.05
CA THR A 326 12.56 18.15 1.75
C THR A 326 11.66 16.94 1.46
N PRO A 327 10.36 17.16 1.17
CA PRO A 327 9.45 16.04 0.95
C PRO A 327 9.90 15.14 -0.19
N SER A 328 9.84 13.84 0.07
CA SER A 328 10.16 12.75 -0.85
C SER A 328 9.12 11.63 -0.69
N PRO A 329 9.02 10.64 -1.60
CA PRO A 329 8.05 9.56 -1.51
C PRO A 329 7.95 8.88 -0.13
N SER A 330 9.05 8.64 0.57
CA SER A 330 9.08 8.08 1.93
C SER A 330 8.40 8.97 2.99
N THR A 331 8.17 10.25 2.68
CA THR A 331 7.38 11.17 3.53
C THR A 331 5.90 10.74 3.59
N ILE A 332 5.40 10.05 2.55
CA ILE A 332 4.07 9.43 2.57
C ILE A 332 4.01 8.37 3.66
N ALA A 333 5.01 7.48 3.72
CA ALA A 333 5.11 6.46 4.77
C ALA A 333 5.16 7.10 6.15
N ALA A 334 5.94 8.18 6.33
CA ALA A 334 5.95 8.93 7.58
C ALA A 334 4.58 9.43 8.00
N CYS A 335 3.82 10.04 7.07
CA CYS A 335 2.46 10.52 7.36
C CYS A 335 1.51 9.37 7.72
N VAL A 336 1.54 8.26 6.97
CA VAL A 336 0.68 7.10 7.21
C VAL A 336 0.98 6.44 8.56
N MET A 337 2.25 6.13 8.83
CA MET A 337 2.65 5.44 10.06
C MET A 337 2.37 6.29 11.31
N LEU A 338 2.66 7.59 11.27
CA LEU A 338 2.35 8.49 12.38
C LEU A 338 0.84 8.72 12.52
N GLY A 339 0.11 8.80 11.41
CA GLY A 339 -1.35 8.85 11.41
C GLY A 339 -1.98 7.63 12.09
N ASN A 340 -1.45 6.43 11.84
CA ASN A 340 -1.90 5.19 12.49
C ASN A 340 -1.49 5.07 13.96
N LEU A 341 -0.52 5.87 14.44
CA LEU A 341 -0.22 5.98 15.87
C LEU A 341 -1.10 7.03 16.58
N ALA A 342 -1.78 7.91 15.83
CA ALA A 342 -2.64 8.96 16.36
C ALA A 342 -4.02 8.42 16.79
N MET A 343 -4.01 7.42 17.68
CA MET A 343 -5.17 6.58 18.02
C MET A 343 -5.99 7.05 19.24
N SER A 344 -5.50 8.03 20.01
CA SER A 344 -6.20 8.56 21.17
C SER A 344 -6.03 10.07 21.30
N ASP A 345 -6.93 10.71 22.04
CA ASP A 345 -6.87 12.14 22.30
C ASP A 345 -5.55 12.54 22.98
N GLU A 346 -5.07 11.75 23.93
CA GLU A 346 -3.82 12.01 24.64
C GLU A 346 -2.61 12.00 23.69
N VAL A 347 -2.56 11.03 22.77
CA VAL A 347 -1.48 10.92 21.79
C VAL A 347 -1.53 12.09 20.81
N CYS A 348 -2.70 12.38 20.24
CA CYS A 348 -2.89 13.49 19.32
C CYS A 348 -2.57 14.86 19.98
N ILE A 349 -2.95 15.05 21.24
CA ILE A 349 -2.60 16.25 22.01
C ILE A 349 -1.08 16.32 22.21
N GLY A 350 -0.43 15.20 22.53
CA GLY A 350 1.02 15.13 22.66
C GLY A 350 1.76 15.45 21.36
N MET A 351 1.27 14.94 20.23
CA MET A 351 1.81 15.22 18.90
C MET A 351 1.75 16.70 18.52
N VAL A 352 0.66 17.41 18.88
CA VAL A 352 0.53 18.85 18.62
C VAL A 352 1.35 19.67 19.61
N LYS A 353 1.19 19.42 20.92
CA LYS A 353 1.74 20.30 21.97
C LYS A 353 3.21 20.08 22.30
N ASN A 354 3.66 18.82 22.27
CA ASN A 354 5.01 18.47 22.73
C ASN A 354 5.96 18.22 21.56
N MET A 355 5.44 17.71 20.45
CA MET A 355 6.23 17.32 19.28
C MET A 355 6.05 18.28 18.11
N GLU A 356 5.07 19.19 18.19
CA GLU A 356 4.77 20.21 17.18
C GLU A 356 4.58 19.66 15.76
N LEU A 357 4.10 18.41 15.62
CA LEU A 357 4.01 17.73 14.31
C LEU A 357 3.06 18.42 13.32
N HIS A 358 2.17 19.26 13.83
CA HIS A 358 1.31 20.10 13.00
C HIS A 358 2.08 21.13 12.17
N LEU A 359 3.25 21.61 12.62
CA LEU A 359 4.06 22.59 11.91
C LEU A 359 4.65 22.05 10.59
N PRO A 360 5.41 20.94 10.58
CA PRO A 360 5.90 20.38 9.32
C PRO A 360 4.76 19.91 8.39
N LEU A 361 3.65 19.43 8.94
CA LEU A 361 2.47 19.07 8.13
C LEU A 361 1.84 20.29 7.46
N VAL A 362 1.72 21.41 8.18
CA VAL A 362 1.27 22.69 7.60
C VAL A 362 2.19 23.12 6.46
N CYS A 363 3.50 23.01 6.62
CA CYS A 363 4.45 23.28 5.53
C CYS A 363 4.15 22.40 4.31
N ILE A 364 4.10 21.07 4.48
CA ILE A 364 3.82 20.11 3.40
C ILE A 364 2.51 20.45 2.67
N LEU A 365 1.43 20.70 3.43
CA LEU A 365 0.11 20.99 2.87
C LEU A 365 0.03 22.34 2.14
N SER A 366 0.90 23.29 2.48
CA SER A 366 0.90 24.64 1.89
C SER A 366 1.83 24.81 0.69
N SER A 367 2.85 23.96 0.55
CA SER A 367 3.94 24.17 -0.40
C SER A 367 4.11 23.04 -1.43
N ASN A 368 3.23 22.03 -1.44
CA ASN A 368 3.35 20.86 -2.29
C ASN A 368 2.10 20.69 -3.18
N ASP A 369 2.26 20.03 -4.32
CA ASP A 369 1.21 19.78 -5.31
C ASP A 369 1.00 18.28 -5.61
N LYS A 370 1.82 17.39 -5.03
CA LYS A 370 1.76 15.94 -5.24
C LYS A 370 0.54 15.34 -4.53
N PRO A 371 -0.47 14.78 -5.25
CA PRO A 371 -1.72 14.34 -4.64
C PRO A 371 -1.54 13.26 -3.57
N ALA A 372 -0.65 12.28 -3.79
CA ALA A 372 -0.36 11.20 -2.85
C ALA A 372 0.12 11.72 -1.49
N LEU A 373 1.07 12.67 -1.52
CA LEU A 373 1.62 13.28 -0.31
C LEU A 373 0.61 14.17 0.39
N LEU A 374 -0.09 15.03 -0.35
CA LEU A 374 -1.12 15.90 0.21
C LEU A 374 -2.24 15.10 0.88
N TYR A 375 -2.67 13.99 0.27
CA TYR A 375 -3.69 13.13 0.85
C TYR A 375 -3.19 12.48 2.16
N ALA A 376 -1.99 11.91 2.17
CA ALA A 376 -1.43 11.26 3.37
C ALA A 376 -1.22 12.27 4.51
N ALA A 377 -0.65 13.44 4.20
CA ALA A 377 -0.45 14.52 5.17
C ALA A 377 -1.77 15.07 5.70
N ALA A 378 -2.78 15.24 4.85
CA ALA A 378 -4.11 15.70 5.26
C ALA A 378 -4.82 14.65 6.13
N GLY A 379 -4.72 13.36 5.79
CA GLY A 379 -5.23 12.26 6.61
C GLY A 379 -4.62 12.24 8.01
N PHE A 380 -3.30 12.40 8.12
CA PHE A 380 -2.63 12.51 9.41
C PHE A 380 -3.06 13.78 10.16
N MET A 381 -3.06 14.95 9.50
CA MET A 381 -3.53 16.20 10.10
C MET A 381 -4.97 16.08 10.61
N ARG A 382 -5.86 15.40 9.89
CA ARG A 382 -7.23 15.15 10.32
C ARG A 382 -7.28 14.41 11.65
N HIS A 383 -6.41 13.43 11.88
CA HIS A 383 -6.36 12.74 13.17
C HIS A 383 -6.04 13.71 14.32
N LEU A 384 -5.15 14.68 14.08
CA LEU A 384 -4.80 15.71 15.06
C LEU A 384 -5.94 16.67 15.39
N THR A 385 -6.98 16.76 14.54
CA THR A 385 -8.15 17.63 14.76
C THR A 385 -9.25 17.01 15.63
N PHE A 386 -9.19 15.69 15.88
CA PHE A 386 -10.20 15.01 16.70
C PHE A 386 -10.29 15.57 18.14
N PRO A 387 -9.16 15.76 18.87
CA PRO A 387 -9.24 16.26 20.24
C PRO A 387 -9.66 17.72 20.26
N ASP A 388 -10.68 18.06 21.06
CA ASP A 388 -11.18 19.44 21.23
C ASP A 388 -10.05 20.44 21.54
N ARG A 389 -9.06 20.00 22.35
CA ARG A 389 -7.92 20.80 22.80
C ARG A 389 -6.93 21.18 21.70
N ASN A 390 -6.95 20.49 20.56
CA ASN A 390 -6.07 20.77 19.44
C ASN A 390 -6.68 21.74 18.43
N ARG A 391 -8.02 21.84 18.36
CA ARG A 391 -8.71 22.58 17.29
C ARG A 391 -8.30 24.05 17.22
N ALA A 392 -8.30 24.76 18.34
CA ALA A 392 -7.89 26.17 18.36
C ALA A 392 -6.41 26.37 17.98
N PRO A 393 -5.44 25.65 18.60
CA PRO A 393 -4.03 25.71 18.17
C PRO A 393 -3.81 25.41 16.68
N LEU A 394 -4.51 24.41 16.13
CA LEU A 394 -4.42 24.08 14.70
C LEU A 394 -5.03 25.19 13.82
N GLY A 395 -6.13 25.80 14.26
CA GLY A 395 -6.71 26.98 13.60
C GLY A 395 -5.80 28.22 13.68
N ASP A 396 -5.05 28.39 14.77
CA ASP A 396 -4.04 29.44 14.94
C ASP A 396 -2.80 29.22 14.08
N ALA A 397 -2.45 27.96 13.82
CA ALA A 397 -1.38 27.57 12.89
C ALA A 397 -1.76 27.76 11.40
N GLY A 398 -2.92 28.37 11.10
CA GLY A 398 -3.34 28.69 9.73
C GLY A 398 -3.98 27.52 8.97
N LEU A 399 -4.29 26.40 9.63
CA LEU A 399 -4.81 25.20 8.96
C LEU A 399 -6.12 25.45 8.20
N LEU A 400 -7.00 26.33 8.70
CA LEU A 400 -8.24 26.70 8.00
C LEU A 400 -7.96 27.31 6.62
N TYR A 401 -7.01 28.25 6.52
CA TYR A 401 -6.61 28.87 5.26
C TYR A 401 -5.97 27.86 4.31
N ILE A 402 -5.11 26.98 4.83
CA ILE A 402 -4.48 25.93 4.02
C ILE A 402 -5.54 24.98 3.46
N CYS A 403 -6.53 24.56 4.27
CA CYS A 403 -7.62 23.75 3.77
C CYS A 403 -8.42 24.45 2.66
N THR A 404 -8.63 25.77 2.73
CA THR A 404 -9.29 26.48 1.63
C THR A 404 -8.50 26.46 0.32
N ALA A 405 -7.17 26.50 0.39
CA ALA A 405 -6.32 26.31 -0.79
C ALA A 405 -6.41 24.87 -1.31
N LEU A 406 -6.38 23.88 -0.42
CA LEU A 406 -6.51 22.45 -0.78
C LEU A 406 -7.86 22.11 -1.43
N LEU A 407 -8.94 22.79 -1.05
CA LEU A 407 -10.26 22.61 -1.69
C LEU A 407 -10.26 22.98 -3.18
N LYS A 408 -9.30 23.79 -3.64
CA LYS A 408 -9.15 24.20 -5.04
C LYS A 408 -8.26 23.25 -5.86
N GLN A 409 -7.67 22.22 -5.24
CA GLN A 409 -6.86 21.22 -5.93
C GLN A 409 -7.71 20.38 -6.89
N ARG A 410 -7.07 19.71 -7.86
CA ARG A 410 -7.77 18.87 -8.84
C ARG A 410 -8.22 17.53 -8.25
N ASP A 411 -7.40 16.95 -7.39
CA ASP A 411 -7.66 15.63 -6.83
C ASP A 411 -8.84 15.66 -5.83
N ALA A 412 -9.85 14.81 -6.08
CA ALA A 412 -11.07 14.79 -5.29
C ALA A 412 -10.84 14.26 -3.85
N ALA A 413 -9.86 13.36 -3.66
CA ALA A 413 -9.55 12.78 -2.37
C ALA A 413 -8.89 13.82 -1.44
N VAL A 414 -7.94 14.61 -1.95
CA VAL A 414 -7.31 15.72 -1.23
C VAL A 414 -8.35 16.76 -0.82
N ARG A 415 -9.25 17.16 -1.73
CA ARG A 415 -10.37 18.08 -1.40
C ARG A 415 -11.26 17.50 -0.31
N GLY A 416 -11.55 16.21 -0.38
CA GLY A 416 -12.33 15.48 0.60
C GLY A 416 -11.74 15.54 2.01
N GLU A 417 -10.44 15.28 2.14
CA GLU A 417 -9.72 15.36 3.42
C GLU A 417 -9.70 16.80 3.95
N ALA A 418 -9.45 17.80 3.10
CA ALA A 418 -9.51 19.21 3.49
C ALA A 418 -10.90 19.62 4.03
N ALA A 419 -11.97 19.18 3.37
CA ALA A 419 -13.34 19.42 3.82
C ALA A 419 -13.61 18.77 5.19
N ALA A 420 -13.15 17.53 5.40
CA ALA A 420 -13.31 16.83 6.66
C ALA A 420 -12.53 17.48 7.81
N ILE A 421 -11.32 18.01 7.54
CA ILE A 421 -10.52 18.79 8.50
C ILE A 421 -11.31 20.04 8.93
N ILE A 422 -11.84 20.82 7.99
CA ILE A 422 -12.63 22.01 8.29
C ILE A 422 -13.80 21.67 9.20
N GLY A 423 -14.57 20.62 8.86
CA GLY A 423 -15.71 20.18 9.67
C GLY A 423 -15.33 19.82 11.10
N LYS A 424 -14.16 19.18 11.30
CA LYS A 424 -13.65 18.89 12.64
C LYS A 424 -13.17 20.12 13.38
N LEU A 425 -12.47 21.05 12.72
CA LEU A 425 -11.97 22.28 13.34
C LEU A 425 -13.08 23.17 13.90
N VAL A 426 -14.24 23.24 13.22
CA VAL A 426 -15.38 24.05 13.68
C VAL A 426 -16.28 23.34 14.69
N THR A 427 -16.15 22.02 14.85
CA THR A 427 -16.99 21.26 15.79
C THR A 427 -16.75 21.75 17.21
N GLY A 428 -17.80 22.28 17.86
CA GLY A 428 -17.74 22.68 19.27
C GLY A 428 -16.72 23.76 19.60
N ASN A 429 -16.25 24.54 18.62
CA ASN A 429 -15.13 25.47 18.81
C ASN A 429 -15.48 26.87 18.28
N LEU A 430 -15.95 27.75 19.18
CA LEU A 430 -16.34 29.13 18.83
C LEU A 430 -15.18 29.94 18.23
N HIS A 431 -13.96 29.73 18.70
CA HIS A 431 -12.76 30.41 18.18
C HIS A 431 -12.62 30.19 16.68
N ASN A 432 -12.60 28.93 16.24
CA ASN A 432 -12.50 28.58 14.82
C ASN A 432 -13.76 28.94 14.03
N ILE A 433 -14.95 28.84 14.62
CA ILE A 433 -16.19 29.31 13.98
C ILE A 433 -16.08 30.82 13.67
N THR A 434 -15.62 31.61 14.63
CA THR A 434 -15.42 33.05 14.48
C THR A 434 -14.42 33.33 13.35
N LYS A 435 -13.30 32.59 13.29
CA LYS A 435 -12.37 32.70 12.16
C LYS A 435 -13.05 32.41 10.82
N VAL A 436 -13.80 31.31 10.74
CA VAL A 436 -14.45 30.90 9.50
C VAL A 436 -15.47 31.93 9.02
N VAL A 437 -16.26 32.48 9.93
CA VAL A 437 -17.36 33.39 9.60
C VAL A 437 -16.88 34.84 9.41
N CYS A 438 -15.98 35.31 10.27
CA CYS A 438 -15.66 36.72 10.41
C CYS A 438 -14.31 37.12 9.79
N GLU A 439 -13.30 36.24 9.75
CA GLU A 439 -12.00 36.59 9.18
C GLU A 439 -12.05 36.54 7.65
N LYS A 440 -11.45 37.57 7.03
CA LYS A 440 -11.30 37.64 5.58
C LYS A 440 -10.07 36.86 5.13
N VAL A 441 -10.18 36.31 3.92
CA VAL A 441 -9.12 35.54 3.29
C VAL A 441 -7.89 36.43 3.06
N GLY A 442 -6.81 36.15 3.79
CA GLY A 442 -5.53 36.87 3.68
C GLY A 442 -5.27 37.95 4.73
N GLU A 443 -6.18 38.17 5.71
CA GLU A 443 -5.98 39.18 6.78
C GLU A 443 -5.18 38.66 7.99
N THR A 444 -5.08 37.35 8.22
CA THR A 444 -4.35 36.77 9.37
C THR A 444 -3.26 35.81 8.92
N VAL A 445 -2.15 36.38 8.41
CA VAL A 445 -0.85 35.69 8.49
C VAL A 445 -0.18 36.25 9.73
N SER A 446 -0.16 35.46 10.82
CA SER A 446 0.73 35.74 11.95
C SER A 446 2.14 36.01 11.39
N PRO A 447 2.95 36.94 11.91
CA PRO A 447 4.28 37.24 11.35
C PRO A 447 5.22 36.02 11.29
N ASP A 448 4.92 34.94 12.02
CA ASP A 448 5.62 33.65 12.02
C ASP A 448 4.89 32.55 11.20
N ALA A 449 3.74 32.83 10.60
CA ALA A 449 3.01 31.87 9.78
C ALA A 449 3.65 31.78 8.38
N TYR A 450 3.89 30.54 7.93
CA TYR A 450 4.49 30.26 6.64
C TYR A 450 3.68 30.90 5.51
N PRO A 451 4.33 31.58 4.53
CA PRO A 451 3.63 32.19 3.42
C PRO A 451 2.93 31.10 2.59
N VAL A 452 1.59 31.09 2.63
CA VAL A 452 0.79 30.15 1.83
C VAL A 452 0.82 30.60 0.37
N SER A 453 1.44 29.80 -0.50
CA SER A 453 1.48 30.07 -1.94
C SER A 453 0.10 29.83 -2.57
N GLY A 454 -0.38 30.73 -3.43
CA GLY A 454 -1.64 30.54 -4.18
C GLY A 454 -2.91 31.11 -3.53
N ILE A 455 -2.82 31.84 -2.41
CA ILE A 455 -3.95 32.63 -1.91
C ILE A 455 -3.93 34.00 -2.59
N GLU A 456 -4.83 34.21 -3.56
CA GLU A 456 -5.19 35.57 -3.98
C GLU A 456 -5.84 36.27 -2.78
N VAL A 457 -5.21 37.34 -2.31
CA VAL A 457 -5.73 38.19 -1.23
C VAL A 457 -7.00 38.87 -1.76
N SER A 458 -8.16 38.31 -1.42
CA SER A 458 -9.46 38.94 -1.69
C SER A 458 -9.93 39.61 -0.42
N SER A 459 -9.84 40.94 -0.38
CA SER A 459 -10.10 41.78 0.80
C SER A 459 -11.58 41.82 1.26
N GLU A 460 -12.46 41.04 0.65
CA GLU A 460 -13.91 41.06 0.92
C GLU A 460 -14.52 39.71 1.27
N LEU A 461 -13.88 38.58 0.94
CA LEU A 461 -14.45 37.25 1.15
C LEU A 461 -13.94 36.61 2.45
N THR A 462 -14.84 36.03 3.24
CA THR A 462 -14.49 35.22 4.42
C THR A 462 -14.26 33.76 4.05
N ILE A 463 -13.67 32.98 4.95
CA ILE A 463 -13.48 31.54 4.75
C ILE A 463 -14.81 30.83 4.48
N LEU A 464 -15.90 31.25 5.15
CA LEU A 464 -17.25 30.71 4.92
C LEU A 464 -17.72 30.91 3.48
N HIS A 465 -17.37 32.02 2.81
CA HIS A 465 -17.71 32.23 1.41
C HIS A 465 -17.06 31.15 0.53
N GLN A 466 -15.79 30.83 0.79
CA GLN A 466 -15.07 29.79 0.05
C GLN A 466 -15.62 28.40 0.37
N ILE A 467 -16.02 28.12 1.61
CA ILE A 467 -16.69 26.87 1.99
C ILE A 467 -18.00 26.71 1.20
N VAL A 468 -18.83 27.75 1.11
CA VAL A 468 -20.10 27.72 0.36
C VAL A 468 -19.83 27.50 -1.13
N GLU A 469 -18.90 28.25 -1.72
CA GLU A 469 -18.51 28.09 -3.12
C GLU A 469 -18.05 26.65 -3.42
N GLN A 470 -17.16 26.11 -2.59
CA GLN A 470 -16.60 24.76 -2.79
C GLN A 470 -17.60 23.64 -2.46
N ALA A 471 -18.56 23.86 -1.56
CA ALA A 471 -19.67 22.94 -1.32
C ALA A 471 -20.61 22.81 -2.53
N LEU A 472 -20.66 23.85 -3.37
CA LEU A 472 -21.47 23.87 -4.58
C LEU A 472 -20.72 23.38 -5.84
N ALA A 473 -19.38 23.40 -5.81
CA ALA A 473 -18.53 22.91 -6.88
C ALA A 473 -18.67 21.39 -7.08
N PRO A 474 -18.53 20.86 -8.31
CA PRO A 474 -18.55 19.42 -8.55
C PRO A 474 -17.45 18.70 -7.75
N ALA A 475 -17.84 17.65 -7.01
CA ALA A 475 -16.90 16.66 -6.52
C ALA A 475 -16.52 15.76 -7.71
N GLY A 476 -15.23 15.69 -8.05
CA GLY A 476 -14.75 14.70 -9.02
C GLY A 476 -15.03 13.26 -8.55
N PRO A 477 -14.80 12.25 -9.40
CA PRO A 477 -14.99 10.86 -9.01
C PRO A 477 -14.07 10.49 -7.84
N LEU A 478 -14.62 9.74 -6.88
CA LEU A 478 -13.86 9.14 -5.78
C LEU A 478 -13.76 7.62 -6.01
N PRO A 479 -12.60 6.98 -5.75
CA PRO A 479 -12.44 5.53 -5.89
C PRO A 479 -13.32 4.68 -4.99
N SER A 480 -13.77 5.21 -3.85
CA SER A 480 -14.59 4.49 -2.87
C SER A 480 -15.60 5.41 -2.19
N THR A 481 -16.78 4.87 -1.89
CA THR A 481 -17.83 5.57 -1.13
C THR A 481 -17.47 5.79 0.34
N ALA A 482 -16.44 5.12 0.86
CA ALA A 482 -15.89 5.35 2.19
C ALA A 482 -15.08 6.66 2.29
N MET A 483 -14.61 7.18 1.14
CA MET A 483 -13.83 8.41 1.08
C MET A 483 -14.71 9.64 1.29
N LYS A 484 -14.09 10.74 1.73
CA LYS A 484 -14.79 11.97 2.08
C LYS A 484 -15.19 12.74 0.82
N ASN A 485 -16.50 12.89 0.60
CA ASN A 485 -17.01 13.72 -0.48
C ASN A 485 -16.94 15.20 -0.06
N PRO A 486 -16.17 16.06 -0.76
CA PRO A 486 -15.98 17.44 -0.33
C PRO A 486 -17.30 18.23 -0.27
N THR A 487 -18.25 17.98 -1.18
CA THR A 487 -19.52 18.72 -1.18
C THR A 487 -20.39 18.37 0.04
N ILE A 488 -20.44 17.08 0.41
CA ILE A 488 -21.17 16.60 1.58
C ILE A 488 -20.50 17.12 2.86
N GLU A 489 -19.18 16.95 3.00
CA GLU A 489 -18.46 17.34 4.22
C GLU A 489 -18.45 18.86 4.46
N LEU A 490 -18.33 19.69 3.42
CA LEU A 490 -18.44 21.14 3.56
C LEU A 490 -19.86 21.56 3.94
N SER A 491 -20.88 20.96 3.33
CA SER A 491 -22.28 21.25 3.68
C SER A 491 -22.57 20.87 5.14
N ARG A 492 -22.03 19.72 5.61
CA ARG A 492 -22.09 19.30 7.03
C ARG A 492 -21.35 20.25 7.96
N SER A 493 -20.26 20.85 7.49
CA SER A 493 -19.52 21.86 8.25
C SER A 493 -20.39 23.10 8.51
N ILE A 494 -21.16 23.55 7.51
CA ILE A 494 -22.15 24.64 7.66
C ILE A 494 -23.23 24.25 8.69
N VAL A 495 -23.78 23.03 8.61
CA VAL A 495 -24.74 22.52 9.62
C VAL A 495 -24.12 22.54 11.01
N THR A 496 -22.85 22.16 11.14
CA THR A 496 -22.13 22.12 12.42
C THR A 496 -21.96 23.51 13.03
N ILE A 497 -21.62 24.51 12.20
CA ILE A 497 -21.57 25.92 12.61
C ILE A 497 -22.94 26.38 13.10
N LEU A 498 -23.99 26.20 12.28
CA LEU A 498 -25.37 26.58 12.63
C LEU A 498 -25.85 25.90 13.91
N ARG A 499 -25.51 24.61 14.09
CA ARG A 499 -25.87 23.83 15.29
C ARG A 499 -25.19 24.37 16.54
N PHE A 500 -23.95 24.83 16.44
CA PHE A 500 -23.25 25.46 17.56
C PHE A 500 -23.90 26.80 17.90
N LEU A 501 -24.08 27.66 16.89
CA LEU A 501 -24.64 28.99 17.07
C LEU A 501 -26.10 28.93 17.55
N GLY A 502 -26.86 27.90 17.18
CA GLY A 502 -28.25 27.65 17.59
C GLY A 502 -28.45 27.26 19.07
N ARG A 503 -27.36 27.01 19.82
CA ARG A 503 -27.46 26.67 21.25
C ARG A 503 -27.83 27.90 22.07
N THR A 504 -28.63 27.73 23.11
CA THR A 504 -28.84 28.76 24.13
C THR A 504 -27.53 28.98 24.89
N SER A 505 -26.74 29.96 24.45
CA SER A 505 -25.43 30.30 24.99
C SER A 505 -25.53 31.55 25.87
N THR A 506 -24.67 31.64 26.89
CA THR A 506 -24.44 32.86 27.68
C THR A 506 -23.27 33.69 27.13
N GLU A 507 -22.68 33.29 26.00
CA GLU A 507 -21.58 34.00 25.36
C GLU A 507 -22.13 35.16 24.53
N ASP A 508 -21.65 36.37 24.84
CA ASP A 508 -21.92 37.58 24.06
C ASP A 508 -21.38 37.36 22.63
N ASP A 509 -22.11 37.84 21.61
CA ASP A 509 -21.79 37.81 20.16
C ASP A 509 -22.25 36.61 19.30
N VAL A 510 -22.82 35.53 19.86
CA VAL A 510 -23.27 34.36 19.05
C VAL A 510 -24.33 34.72 18.00
N ASP A 511 -25.29 35.60 18.36
CA ASP A 511 -26.34 36.03 17.42
C ASP A 511 -25.78 36.92 16.30
N ALA A 512 -24.77 37.74 16.59
CA ALA A 512 -24.09 38.56 15.58
C ALA A 512 -23.33 37.70 14.57
N ILE A 513 -22.63 36.66 15.05
CA ILE A 513 -21.95 35.69 14.19
C ILE A 513 -22.97 34.92 13.36
N ARG A 514 -24.11 34.52 13.95
CA ARG A 514 -25.20 33.85 13.20
C ARG A 514 -25.72 34.74 12.08
N GLU A 515 -25.95 36.02 12.33
CA GLU A 515 -26.39 36.95 11.28
C GLU A 515 -25.33 37.08 10.17
N GLN A 516 -24.04 37.09 10.50
CA GLN A 516 -22.97 37.07 9.49
C GLN A 516 -22.99 35.81 8.62
N VAL A 517 -23.29 34.63 9.19
CA VAL A 517 -23.47 33.39 8.41
C VAL A 517 -24.59 33.56 7.39
N LEU A 518 -25.74 34.12 7.80
CA LEU A 518 -26.91 34.31 6.94
C LEU A 518 -26.67 35.34 5.83
N ASN A 519 -25.77 36.30 6.04
CA ASN A 519 -25.38 37.27 5.02
C ASN A 519 -24.47 36.70 3.93
N VAL A 520 -23.95 35.47 4.07
CA VAL A 520 -23.14 34.83 3.03
C VAL A 520 -24.05 34.41 1.86
N PRO A 521 -23.77 34.85 0.62
CA PRO A 521 -24.57 34.47 -0.54
C PRO A 521 -24.67 32.96 -0.73
N LEU A 522 -25.87 32.48 -1.06
CA LEU A 522 -26.16 31.06 -1.34
C LEU A 522 -25.89 30.09 -0.18
N VAL A 523 -25.71 30.55 1.07
CA VAL A 523 -25.39 29.69 2.22
C VAL A 523 -26.43 28.58 2.47
N ILE A 524 -27.68 28.77 2.02
CA ILE A 524 -28.76 27.78 2.13
C ILE A 524 -28.62 26.65 1.10
N ARG A 525 -28.09 26.93 -0.09
CA ARG A 525 -28.04 25.98 -1.21
C ARG A 525 -27.25 24.69 -0.92
N PRO A 526 -26.10 24.73 -0.22
CA PRO A 526 -25.43 23.52 0.26
C PRO A 526 -26.33 22.66 1.17
N LEU A 527 -27.13 23.29 2.05
CA LEU A 527 -28.06 22.58 2.94
C LEU A 527 -29.20 21.94 2.16
N ALA A 528 -29.76 22.63 1.17
CA ALA A 528 -30.74 22.07 0.24
C ALA A 528 -30.19 20.86 -0.52
N LYS A 529 -28.95 20.94 -1.05
CA LYS A 529 -28.29 19.80 -1.71
C LYS A 529 -28.06 18.60 -0.80
N LEU A 530 -27.87 18.81 0.51
CA LEU A 530 -27.83 17.71 1.48
C LEU A 530 -29.18 17.02 1.59
N VAL A 531 -30.27 17.79 1.69
CA VAL A 531 -31.63 17.21 1.71
C VAL A 531 -31.89 16.37 0.46
N ARG A 532 -31.43 16.82 -0.71
CA ARG A 532 -31.59 16.10 -1.99
C ARG A 532 -30.78 14.79 -2.09
N GLN A 533 -29.96 14.42 -1.10
CA GLN A 533 -29.18 13.19 -1.12
C GLN A 533 -30.07 11.95 -0.96
N ARG A 534 -30.03 11.07 -1.97
CA ARG A 534 -30.79 9.79 -1.96
C ARG A 534 -30.01 8.63 -1.35
N PHE A 535 -28.69 8.63 -1.48
CA PHE A 535 -27.83 7.53 -1.05
C PHE A 535 -27.22 7.72 0.34
N TYR A 536 -27.30 8.93 0.90
CA TYR A 536 -26.69 9.28 2.18
C TYR A 536 -27.76 9.79 3.15
N ALA A 537 -28.49 8.87 3.78
CA ALA A 537 -29.59 9.20 4.68
C ALA A 537 -29.17 10.15 5.81
N ASP A 538 -28.02 9.89 6.46
CA ASP A 538 -27.51 10.76 7.52
C ASP A 538 -27.21 12.19 7.02
N ALA A 539 -26.66 12.31 5.81
CA ALA A 539 -26.35 13.62 5.21
C ALA A 539 -27.64 14.43 4.96
N ARG A 540 -28.69 13.75 4.51
CA ARG A 540 -30.02 14.33 4.34
C ARG A 540 -30.63 14.77 5.67
N THR A 541 -30.60 13.93 6.70
CA THR A 541 -31.09 14.28 8.04
C THR A 541 -30.43 15.53 8.58
N GLU A 542 -29.12 15.67 8.34
CA GLU A 542 -28.35 16.86 8.72
C GLU A 542 -28.70 18.10 7.88
N GLY A 543 -28.98 17.92 6.58
CA GLY A 543 -29.52 19.00 5.73
C GLY A 543 -30.84 19.56 6.26
N LEU A 544 -31.79 18.67 6.61
CA LEU A 544 -33.08 19.06 7.21
C LEU A 544 -32.88 19.83 8.52
N LEU A 545 -31.98 19.35 9.38
CA LEU A 545 -31.61 20.05 10.61
C LEU A 545 -31.01 21.43 10.32
N GLY A 546 -30.12 21.55 9.35
CA GLY A 546 -29.49 22.82 8.98
C GLY A 546 -30.50 23.87 8.50
N LEU A 547 -31.42 23.46 7.61
CA LEU A 547 -32.53 24.32 7.17
C LEU A 547 -33.41 24.72 8.36
N GLY A 548 -33.75 23.77 9.24
CA GLY A 548 -34.57 24.02 10.43
C GLY A 548 -33.94 24.99 11.41
N LEU A 549 -32.63 24.86 11.68
CA LEU A 549 -31.85 25.78 12.51
C LEU A 549 -31.82 27.19 11.92
N THR A 550 -31.67 27.29 10.60
CA THR A 550 -31.66 28.58 9.89
C THR A 550 -33.02 29.27 9.99
N ALA A 551 -34.11 28.52 9.80
CA ALA A 551 -35.49 29.02 9.83
C ALA A 551 -35.97 29.49 11.22
N GLN A 552 -35.16 29.36 12.27
CA GLN A 552 -35.52 29.84 13.62
C GLN A 552 -35.52 31.37 13.75
N THR A 553 -35.00 32.09 12.75
CA THR A 553 -35.00 33.55 12.69
C THR A 553 -35.80 34.03 11.47
N ALA A 554 -36.33 35.26 11.50
CA ALA A 554 -37.04 35.84 10.36
C ALA A 554 -36.16 35.97 9.11
N HIS A 555 -34.90 36.41 9.27
CA HIS A 555 -33.94 36.50 8.17
C HIS A 555 -33.69 35.11 7.55
N GLY A 556 -33.34 34.12 8.39
CA GLY A 556 -33.04 32.78 7.91
C GLY A 556 -34.26 32.08 7.28
N ALA A 557 -35.47 32.26 7.84
CA ALA A 557 -36.70 31.74 7.25
C ALA A 557 -36.95 32.30 5.85
N LYS A 558 -36.72 33.60 5.65
CA LYS A 558 -36.81 34.22 4.32
C LYS A 558 -35.86 33.56 3.31
N LEU A 559 -34.60 33.33 3.67
CA LEU A 559 -33.62 32.69 2.79
C LEU A 559 -33.99 31.24 2.45
N VAL A 560 -34.53 30.48 3.41
CA VAL A 560 -35.01 29.10 3.16
C VAL A 560 -36.21 29.10 2.22
N ILE A 561 -37.13 30.06 2.36
CA ILE A 561 -38.28 30.21 1.45
C ILE A 561 -37.81 30.57 0.04
N GLU A 562 -36.82 31.44 -0.10
CA GLU A 562 -36.22 31.76 -1.40
C GLU A 562 -35.59 30.53 -2.05
N GLU A 563 -34.84 29.71 -1.31
CA GLU A 563 -34.26 28.49 -1.88
C GLU A 563 -35.32 27.42 -2.22
N LEU A 564 -36.42 27.30 -1.46
CA LEU A 564 -37.55 26.43 -1.80
C LEU A 564 -38.22 26.81 -3.13
N LYS A 565 -38.20 28.10 -3.50
CA LYS A 565 -38.73 28.57 -4.79
C LYS A 565 -37.76 28.27 -5.94
N GLU A 566 -36.47 28.39 -5.69
CA GLU A 566 -35.42 28.14 -6.68
C GLU A 566 -35.22 26.64 -6.95
N ASP A 567 -35.24 25.79 -5.91
CA ASP A 567 -35.19 24.32 -6.04
C ASP A 567 -36.59 23.70 -5.94
N VAL A 568 -37.26 23.61 -7.09
CA VAL A 568 -38.61 23.03 -7.24
C VAL A 568 -38.70 21.60 -6.70
N GLY A 569 -37.59 20.86 -6.61
CA GLY A 569 -37.56 19.49 -6.10
C GLY A 569 -37.33 19.40 -4.59
N LEU A 570 -37.04 20.50 -3.89
CA LEU A 570 -36.67 20.49 -2.48
C LEU A 570 -37.88 20.19 -1.58
N LEU A 571 -39.01 20.85 -1.81
CA LEU A 571 -40.22 20.65 -0.99
C LEU A 571 -40.76 19.22 -1.13
N GLU A 572 -40.79 18.68 -2.35
CA GLU A 572 -41.22 17.29 -2.57
C GLU A 572 -40.26 16.30 -1.91
N ALA A 573 -38.95 16.57 -1.97
CA ALA A 573 -37.99 15.74 -1.26
C ALA A 573 -38.25 15.75 0.26
N ILE A 574 -38.42 16.93 0.87
CA ILE A 574 -38.76 17.04 2.30
C ILE A 574 -40.01 16.23 2.65
N LYS A 575 -41.03 16.27 1.78
CA LYS A 575 -42.27 15.50 1.95
C LYS A 575 -42.04 13.99 1.83
N ASP A 576 -41.39 13.52 0.77
CA ASP A 576 -41.08 12.10 0.55
C ASP A 576 -40.38 11.48 1.77
N PHE A 577 -39.40 12.21 2.31
CA PHE A 577 -38.62 11.78 3.47
C PHE A 577 -39.41 11.80 4.77
N ALA A 578 -40.25 12.82 4.97
CA ALA A 578 -41.06 12.93 6.17
C ALA A 578 -42.21 11.91 6.19
N GLU A 579 -42.71 11.49 5.03
CA GLU A 579 -43.75 10.45 4.90
C GLU A 579 -43.18 9.02 4.88
N GLY A 580 -41.86 8.86 4.75
CA GLY A 580 -41.20 7.54 4.65
C GLY A 580 -41.45 6.83 3.33
N ASN A 581 -41.80 7.57 2.27
CA ASN A 581 -42.19 7.04 0.95
C ASN A 581 -40.98 6.73 0.03
N ASP A 582 -39.76 6.83 0.54
CA ASP A 582 -38.55 6.53 -0.21
C ASP A 582 -38.47 5.06 -0.63
N GLY A 583 -38.53 4.78 -1.94
CA GLY A 583 -38.21 3.46 -2.52
C GLY A 583 -36.75 2.99 -2.37
N GLY A 584 -35.99 3.52 -1.41
CA GLY A 584 -34.60 3.18 -1.10
C GLY A 584 -34.46 2.20 0.07
N ALA A 585 -35.36 1.21 0.14
CA ALA A 585 -35.57 0.34 1.30
C ALA A 585 -34.39 -0.59 1.67
N GLU A 586 -33.33 -0.69 0.87
CA GLU A 586 -32.26 -1.67 1.13
C GLU A 586 -31.19 -1.20 2.14
N GLN A 587 -31.17 0.09 2.54
CA GLN A 587 -30.14 0.61 3.48
C GLN A 587 -30.66 1.55 4.59
N GLN A 588 -31.96 1.80 4.71
CA GLN A 588 -32.49 2.67 5.77
C GLN A 588 -32.71 1.89 7.08
N THR A 589 -32.07 2.30 8.17
CA THR A 589 -32.40 1.84 9.52
C THR A 589 -33.65 2.57 10.03
N ALA A 590 -34.57 1.88 10.72
CA ALA A 590 -35.83 2.48 11.23
C ALA A 590 -35.65 3.76 12.09
N SER A 591 -34.45 3.96 12.68
CA SER A 591 -34.10 5.15 13.46
C SER A 591 -33.84 6.41 12.64
N SER A 592 -33.40 6.30 11.38
CA SER A 592 -33.12 7.47 10.52
C SER A 592 -34.41 8.11 10.00
N SER A 593 -35.40 7.29 9.62
CA SER A 593 -36.71 7.76 9.16
C SER A 593 -37.45 8.58 10.24
N GLY A 594 -37.34 8.18 11.51
CA GLY A 594 -37.90 8.95 12.62
C GLY A 594 -37.21 10.30 12.88
N ARG A 595 -35.90 10.40 12.60
CA ARG A 595 -35.17 11.68 12.72
C ARG A 595 -35.45 12.62 11.56
N ASP A 596 -35.57 12.09 10.34
CA ASP A 596 -35.95 12.86 9.16
C ASP A 596 -37.32 13.52 9.37
N TYR A 597 -38.30 12.74 9.83
CA TYR A 597 -39.62 13.25 10.23
C TYR A 597 -39.52 14.37 11.27
N GLN A 598 -38.80 14.15 12.38
CA GLN A 598 -38.68 15.14 13.46
C GLN A 598 -38.04 16.45 12.96
N ASN A 599 -36.98 16.36 12.18
CA ASN A 599 -36.29 17.53 11.64
C ASN A 599 -37.16 18.29 10.62
N ALA A 600 -37.92 17.56 9.78
CA ALA A 600 -38.88 18.16 8.86
C ALA A 600 -39.99 18.92 9.61
N VAL A 601 -40.56 18.33 10.67
CA VAL A 601 -41.58 19.00 11.50
C VAL A 601 -41.02 20.28 12.13
N VAL A 602 -39.80 20.22 12.69
CA VAL A 602 -39.14 21.39 13.30
C VAL A 602 -38.91 22.49 12.25
N LEU A 603 -38.47 22.14 11.05
CA LEU A 603 -38.29 23.09 9.94
C LEU A 603 -39.61 23.76 9.57
N LEU A 604 -40.67 22.99 9.31
CA LEU A 604 -41.97 23.54 8.88
C LEU A 604 -42.57 24.44 9.97
N GLN A 605 -42.45 24.05 11.24
CA GLN A 605 -42.88 24.88 12.36
C GLN A 605 -42.08 26.18 12.46
N ALA A 606 -40.75 26.12 12.29
CA ALA A 606 -39.89 27.30 12.31
C ALA A 606 -40.24 28.27 11.17
N LEU A 607 -40.46 27.76 9.95
CA LEU A 607 -40.93 28.54 8.81
C LEU A 607 -42.27 29.20 9.10
N GLN A 608 -43.24 28.49 9.69
CA GLN A 608 -44.54 29.05 10.03
C GLN A 608 -44.44 30.20 11.05
N ASN A 609 -43.61 30.02 12.09
CA ASN A 609 -43.45 31.01 13.16
C ASN A 609 -42.72 32.28 12.70
N ASN A 610 -41.83 32.16 11.71
CA ASN A 610 -40.97 33.24 11.24
C ASN A 610 -41.32 33.71 9.80
N TRP A 611 -42.45 33.27 9.24
CA TRP A 611 -42.91 33.69 7.92
C TRP A 611 -43.25 35.18 7.90
N TYR A 612 -42.60 35.97 7.03
CA TYR A 612 -42.88 37.40 6.90
C TYR A 612 -43.48 37.75 5.52
N GLU A 613 -44.68 38.36 5.56
CA GLU A 613 -45.55 38.94 4.51
C GLU A 613 -46.17 38.08 3.36
N GLU A 614 -47.25 38.65 2.79
CA GLU A 614 -48.52 38.03 2.34
C GLU A 614 -48.57 37.55 0.86
N ALA A 615 -47.47 37.59 0.10
CA ALA A 615 -47.52 37.41 -1.36
C ALA A 615 -47.46 35.95 -1.87
N ASP A 616 -47.06 34.98 -1.04
CA ASP A 616 -46.92 33.56 -1.42
C ASP A 616 -47.93 32.63 -0.73
N SER A 617 -49.23 32.92 -0.91
CA SER A 617 -50.29 32.03 -0.40
C SER A 617 -50.10 30.57 -0.85
N PRO A 618 -49.78 30.25 -2.13
CA PRO A 618 -49.70 28.86 -2.56
C PRO A 618 -48.64 28.04 -1.82
N LEU A 619 -47.41 28.54 -1.73
CA LEU A 619 -46.32 27.85 -1.03
C LEU A 619 -46.60 27.79 0.49
N ARG A 620 -47.18 28.85 1.06
CA ARG A 620 -47.57 28.86 2.47
C ARG A 620 -48.67 27.84 2.77
N ASP A 621 -49.63 27.69 1.87
CA ASP A 621 -50.72 26.72 1.97
C ASP A 621 -50.19 25.28 1.79
N GLU A 622 -49.23 25.07 0.88
CA GLU A 622 -48.54 23.79 0.72
C GLU A 622 -47.73 23.39 1.96
N ILE A 623 -46.96 24.31 2.54
CA ILE A 623 -46.19 24.09 3.77
C ILE A 623 -47.13 23.79 4.95
N ARG A 624 -48.25 24.52 5.08
CA ARG A 624 -49.25 24.28 6.12
C ARG A 624 -49.93 22.92 5.93
N SER A 625 -50.31 22.60 4.70
CA SER A 625 -50.91 21.31 4.34
C SER A 625 -49.96 20.15 4.70
N LEU A 626 -48.68 20.26 4.33
CA LEU A 626 -47.67 19.27 4.68
C LEU A 626 -47.51 19.11 6.19
N GLN A 627 -47.45 20.22 6.94
CA GLN A 627 -47.37 20.17 8.40
C GLN A 627 -48.62 19.51 9.04
N GLU A 628 -49.82 19.75 8.51
CA GLU A 628 -51.04 19.09 8.96
C GLU A 628 -51.01 17.58 8.68
N VAL A 629 -50.52 17.16 7.51
CA VAL A 629 -50.35 15.75 7.16
C VAL A 629 -49.37 15.08 8.10
N LEU A 630 -48.19 15.67 8.29
CA LEU A 630 -47.17 15.15 9.19
C LEU A 630 -47.67 15.12 10.65
N GLY A 631 -48.39 16.14 11.11
CA GLY A 631 -48.96 16.17 12.47
C GLY A 631 -49.99 15.06 12.73
N ARG A 632 -50.71 14.60 11.71
CA ARG A 632 -51.66 13.47 11.83
C ARG A 632 -50.93 12.12 11.90
N LEU A 633 -49.79 11.98 11.23
CA LEU A 633 -48.96 10.78 11.28
C LEU A 633 -48.34 10.53 12.67
N MET A 634 -48.22 11.56 13.52
CA MET A 634 -47.71 11.44 14.89
C MET A 634 -48.70 10.80 15.89
N ILE A 635 -49.97 10.68 15.51
CA ILE A 635 -51.08 10.22 16.37
C ILE A 635 -51.46 8.76 16.07
N GLN A 636 -50.90 8.17 15.00
CA GLN A 636 -50.98 6.75 14.67
C GLN A 636 -49.71 6.03 15.09
#